data_AF-A0A1Q6U9G8-F1
#
_entry.id   AF-A0A1Q6U9G8-F1
#
_cell.length_a   1.000
_cell.length_b   1.000
_cell.length_c   1.000
_cell.angle_alpha   90.00
_cell.angle_beta   90.00
_cell.angle_gamma   90.00
#
_symmetry.space_group_name_H-M   'P 1'
#
loop_
_entity.id
_entity.type
_entity.pdbx_description
1 polymer ?
#
loop_
_entity_poly.entity_id
_entity_poly.type
_entity_poly.pdbx_seq_one_letter_code
_entity_poly.pdbx_strand_id
1 'polypeptide(L)'
;MSTETRKILEQIFTGQMPVKRNNPKPGQSPFYYVAFQSDDNDEEPIAADGADNNGLGESSGDRKTFLPAEGVSGFLPAVPSLTEPMPAGGVPFVAEPYFLQETGQDEREKERKAADAALKALLIGEEGNVPHMYLDTVGDVTYCVGHRSASPEEAARCPWYKEVSGSVERDRTNLADRDRVFQTHRYVQTLPYGQNYGAGTFEDKSDLRLPPDYCLDLLERDLAERRRNLQKTFPNYDKMSPYLQNSLLEVNFNIGNISPEKWPGLYKAAQEKDVESFCKNLHRKTTDSKGKPIANMPKRNAWNLENCLKGRFSD
;
A
#
# COMPACT_ATOMS: atom_id res chain seq x y z
N MET A 1 6.09 34.42 17.33
CA MET A 1 5.24 33.21 17.31
C MET A 1 5.73 32.25 18.37
N SER A 2 4.84 31.61 19.13
CA SER A 2 5.26 30.54 20.05
C SER A 2 5.66 29.29 19.26
N THR A 3 6.52 28.46 19.84
CA THR A 3 6.96 27.18 19.26
C THR A 3 5.78 26.28 18.89
N GLU A 4 4.70 26.38 19.65
CA GLU A 4 3.46 25.63 19.47
C GLU A 4 2.66 26.11 18.25
N THR A 5 2.58 27.44 18.04
CA THR A 5 1.95 28.00 16.83
C THR A 5 2.71 27.59 15.56
N ARG A 6 4.04 27.54 15.61
CA ARG A 6 4.87 27.12 14.47
C ARG A 6 4.63 25.64 14.11
N LYS A 7 4.55 24.78 15.11
CA LYS A 7 4.29 23.34 14.92
C LYS A 7 2.89 23.08 14.32
N ILE A 8 1.89 23.82 14.78
CA ILE A 8 0.52 23.78 14.24
C ILE A 8 0.50 24.21 12.77
N LEU A 9 1.21 25.29 12.43
CA LEU A 9 1.31 25.76 11.05
C LEU A 9 2.05 24.77 10.15
N GLU A 10 3.17 24.19 10.61
CA GLU A 10 3.90 23.16 9.86
C GLU A 10 3.02 21.93 9.58
N GLN A 11 2.20 21.50 10.54
CA GLN A 11 1.24 20.42 10.34
C GLN A 11 0.12 20.78 9.34
N ILE A 12 -0.32 22.04 9.33
CA ILE A 12 -1.31 22.52 8.34
C ILE A 12 -0.70 22.54 6.93
N PHE A 13 0.53 23.06 6.79
CA PHE A 13 1.17 23.23 5.48
C PHE A 13 1.74 21.93 4.90
N THR A 14 2.00 20.91 5.73
CA THR A 14 2.36 19.56 5.28
C THR A 14 1.15 18.65 5.04
N GLY A 15 -0.07 19.20 5.16
CA GLY A 15 -1.31 18.44 4.95
C GLY A 15 -1.63 17.43 6.07
N GLN A 16 -0.89 17.47 7.18
CA GLN A 16 -1.11 16.60 8.34
C GLN A 16 -2.30 17.07 9.21
N MET A 17 -2.71 18.33 9.09
CA MET A 17 -3.83 18.89 9.84
C MET A 17 -4.73 19.75 8.95
N PRO A 18 -6.04 19.47 8.88
CA PRO A 18 -6.96 20.23 8.06
C PRO A 18 -7.41 21.53 8.73
N VAL A 19 -7.78 22.52 7.91
CA VAL A 19 -8.26 23.83 8.35
C VAL A 19 -9.79 23.87 8.30
N LYS A 20 -10.41 24.42 9.35
CA LYS A 20 -11.87 24.58 9.43
C LYS A 20 -12.35 25.67 8.46
N ARG A 21 -13.41 25.39 7.71
CA ARG A 21 -14.12 26.38 6.88
C ARG A 21 -15.09 27.16 7.76
N ASN A 22 -15.10 28.49 7.61
CA ASN A 22 -15.99 29.34 8.40
C ASN A 22 -17.46 29.29 7.93
N ASN A 23 -17.76 28.76 6.72
CA ASN A 23 -19.12 28.51 6.22
C ASN A 23 -19.11 27.50 5.05
N PRO A 24 -19.12 26.18 5.31
CA PRO A 24 -19.21 25.19 4.25
C PRO A 24 -20.60 25.20 3.60
N LYS A 25 -20.67 25.11 2.26
CA LYS A 25 -21.94 24.94 1.54
C LYS A 25 -22.52 23.54 1.79
N PRO A 26 -23.84 23.32 1.62
CA PRO A 26 -24.43 21.99 1.64
C PRO A 26 -23.70 21.05 0.68
N GLY A 27 -23.23 19.90 1.19
CA GLY A 27 -22.42 18.94 0.43
C GLY A 27 -20.90 19.18 0.44
N GLN A 28 -20.40 20.25 1.07
CA GLN A 28 -18.95 20.47 1.26
C GLN A 28 -18.50 20.08 2.66
N SER A 29 -17.30 19.49 2.75
CA SER A 29 -16.67 19.21 4.03
C SER A 29 -16.46 20.51 4.85
N PRO A 30 -16.73 20.49 6.16
CA PRO A 30 -16.43 21.61 7.06
C PRO A 30 -14.93 21.88 7.21
N PHE A 31 -14.06 21.04 6.63
CA PHE A 31 -12.62 21.15 6.69
C PHE A 31 -11.99 21.04 5.29
N TYR A 32 -10.81 21.64 5.10
CA TYR A 32 -10.01 21.50 3.87
C TYR A 32 -8.52 21.40 4.18
N TYR A 33 -7.79 20.70 3.32
CA TYR A 33 -6.34 20.63 3.38
C TYR A 33 -5.74 21.70 2.46
N VAL A 34 -4.66 22.32 2.88
CA VAL A 34 -3.89 23.27 2.05
C VAL A 34 -3.01 22.43 1.13
N ALA A 35 -3.23 22.50 -0.19
CA ALA A 35 -2.36 21.86 -1.18
C ALA A 35 -1.24 22.84 -1.57
N PHE A 36 0.01 22.37 -1.57
CA PHE A 36 1.14 23.12 -2.11
C PHE A 36 1.13 22.98 -3.64
N GLN A 37 1.02 24.09 -4.36
CA GLN A 37 1.47 24.14 -5.76
C GLN A 37 2.96 24.50 -5.70
N SER A 38 3.82 23.54 -6.01
CA SER A 38 5.21 23.84 -6.36
C SER A 38 5.18 24.43 -7.77
N ASP A 39 5.23 25.76 -7.87
CA ASP A 39 5.69 26.40 -9.08
C ASP A 39 7.21 26.18 -9.15
N ASP A 40 7.63 25.15 -9.87
CA ASP A 40 8.96 25.04 -10.47
C ASP A 40 8.76 24.55 -11.91
N ASN A 41 8.33 25.48 -12.77
CA ASN A 41 8.71 25.45 -14.17
C ASN A 41 10.04 26.19 -14.23
N ASP A 42 11.12 25.51 -14.62
CA ASP A 42 12.08 25.99 -15.62
C ASP A 42 13.09 24.88 -15.99
N GLU A 43 13.41 24.85 -17.29
CA GLU A 43 14.46 24.08 -17.99
C GLU A 43 14.16 22.66 -18.51
N GLU A 44 13.43 22.67 -19.64
CA GLU A 44 13.64 22.01 -20.94
C GLU A 44 13.90 20.48 -21.09
N PRO A 45 13.27 19.85 -22.13
CA PRO A 45 13.43 18.43 -22.45
C PRO A 45 14.69 18.18 -23.29
N ILE A 46 15.54 17.25 -22.84
CA ILE A 46 16.65 16.75 -23.66
C ILE A 46 16.06 15.85 -24.76
N ALA A 47 16.12 16.33 -26.00
CA ALA A 47 15.77 15.60 -27.20
C ALA A 47 16.78 14.46 -27.46
N ALA A 48 16.27 13.30 -27.85
CA ALA A 48 17.02 12.25 -28.53
C ALA A 48 16.95 12.51 -30.03
N ASP A 49 18.10 12.72 -30.67
CA ASP A 49 18.48 12.23 -32.01
C ASP A 49 19.73 12.98 -32.52
N GLY A 50 20.66 12.26 -33.15
CA GLY A 50 21.71 12.86 -33.99
C GLY A 50 23.08 12.21 -33.90
N ALA A 51 23.47 11.54 -34.98
CA ALA A 51 24.68 10.75 -35.15
C ALA A 51 25.98 11.55 -35.35
N ASP A 52 27.08 10.79 -35.27
CA ASP A 52 28.31 10.84 -36.07
C ASP A 52 29.66 11.23 -35.43
N ASN A 53 30.52 10.19 -35.39
CA ASN A 53 31.91 10.12 -35.86
C ASN A 53 32.95 11.13 -35.36
N ASN A 54 33.93 10.65 -34.58
CA ASN A 54 35.30 10.36 -35.08
C ASN A 54 36.30 10.10 -33.93
N GLY A 55 37.07 9.02 -34.07
CA GLY A 55 38.53 9.08 -33.97
C GLY A 55 39.21 8.66 -32.66
N LEU A 56 39.95 7.54 -32.76
CA LEU A 56 41.29 7.28 -32.18
C LEU A 56 41.36 7.08 -30.65
N GLY A 57 41.89 6.01 -30.09
CA GLY A 57 42.57 4.82 -30.60
C GLY A 57 43.10 3.99 -29.42
N GLU A 58 43.33 2.69 -29.69
CA GLU A 58 44.29 1.77 -29.03
C GLU A 58 44.09 1.48 -27.53
N SER A 59 44.29 0.29 -26.95
CA SER A 59 44.83 -1.06 -27.26
C SER A 59 44.65 -1.80 -25.90
N SER A 60 44.37 -3.10 -25.71
CA SER A 60 44.99 -4.32 -26.24
C SER A 60 44.32 -5.54 -25.59
N GLY A 61 44.14 -6.61 -26.40
CA GLY A 61 44.27 -8.04 -26.03
C GLY A 61 43.08 -8.72 -25.33
N ASP A 62 42.65 -9.93 -25.67
CA ASP A 62 42.97 -10.90 -26.73
C ASP A 62 41.86 -11.99 -26.62
N ARG A 63 41.08 -12.24 -27.67
CA ARG A 63 41.18 -13.41 -28.56
C ARG A 63 40.51 -14.70 -28.04
N LYS A 64 39.39 -15.10 -28.66
CA LYS A 64 39.26 -16.35 -29.46
C LYS A 64 37.87 -16.52 -30.12
N THR A 65 37.90 -16.28 -31.42
CA THR A 65 37.15 -16.90 -32.54
C THR A 65 36.49 -18.26 -32.28
N PHE A 66 35.25 -18.42 -32.75
CA PHE A 66 34.80 -19.54 -33.61
C PHE A 66 33.56 -19.13 -34.43
N LEU A 67 33.70 -19.20 -35.76
CA LEU A 67 32.68 -19.33 -36.82
C LEU A 67 33.21 -20.43 -37.78
N PRO A 68 32.49 -20.94 -38.81
CA PRO A 68 31.14 -20.60 -39.31
C PRO A 68 30.25 -21.84 -39.63
N ALA A 69 28.99 -21.61 -40.05
CA ALA A 69 28.42 -22.07 -41.35
C ALA A 69 26.90 -21.76 -41.48
N GLU A 70 26.56 -21.01 -42.55
CA GLU A 70 25.41 -21.12 -43.50
C GLU A 70 24.01 -21.53 -42.98
N GLY A 71 22.86 -20.92 -43.33
CA GLY A 71 22.49 -19.89 -44.31
C GLY A 71 21.02 -20.15 -44.74
N VAL A 72 20.11 -19.16 -44.73
CA VAL A 72 18.87 -19.16 -45.55
C VAL A 72 18.43 -17.71 -45.82
N SER A 73 18.13 -17.48 -47.10
CA SER A 73 17.69 -16.27 -47.81
C SER A 73 16.22 -15.88 -47.55
N GLY A 74 15.88 -14.58 -47.69
CA GLY A 74 14.48 -14.15 -47.82
C GLY A 74 14.18 -12.64 -47.82
N PHE A 75 14.50 -11.96 -48.93
CA PHE A 75 13.77 -10.86 -49.59
C PHE A 75 12.97 -9.79 -48.80
N LEU A 76 13.39 -8.52 -48.97
CA LEU A 76 12.56 -7.31 -48.83
C LEU A 76 11.93 -6.93 -50.19
N PRO A 77 10.70 -6.40 -50.25
CA PRO A 77 10.24 -5.66 -51.42
C PRO A 77 10.24 -4.14 -51.18
N ALA A 78 10.43 -3.45 -52.31
CA ALA A 78 10.69 -2.03 -52.49
C ALA A 78 9.44 -1.12 -52.32
N VAL A 79 9.73 0.16 -52.06
CA VAL A 79 8.76 1.27 -52.03
C VAL A 79 8.53 1.79 -53.45
N PRO A 80 7.28 1.90 -53.95
CA PRO A 80 7.00 2.62 -55.18
C PRO A 80 6.67 4.10 -54.92
N SER A 81 7.32 4.96 -55.69
CA SER A 81 6.97 6.36 -55.95
C SER A 81 5.63 6.45 -56.69
N LEU A 82 4.74 7.36 -56.28
CA LEU A 82 3.54 7.72 -57.03
C LEU A 82 3.39 9.26 -57.11
N THR A 83 3.45 9.71 -58.36
CA THR A 83 3.03 11.00 -58.92
C THR A 83 1.52 11.25 -58.74
N GLU A 84 1.14 12.52 -58.57
CA GLU A 84 -0.20 13.17 -58.54
C GLU A 84 -1.19 12.76 -59.68
N PRO A 85 -2.52 13.11 -59.66
CA PRO A 85 -3.20 14.20 -58.91
C PRO A 85 -4.55 13.87 -58.21
N MET A 86 -4.99 14.80 -57.34
CA MET A 86 -6.28 14.78 -56.64
C MET A 86 -7.49 15.13 -57.53
N PRO A 87 -8.68 14.53 -57.33
CA PRO A 87 -9.94 15.14 -57.70
C PRO A 87 -10.47 16.02 -56.56
N ALA A 88 -10.80 17.26 -56.91
CA ALA A 88 -11.47 18.23 -56.07
C ALA A 88 -12.91 17.80 -55.73
N GLY A 89 -13.34 18.08 -54.50
CA GLY A 89 -14.75 18.13 -54.12
C GLY A 89 -15.16 17.15 -53.03
N GLY A 90 -15.07 17.60 -51.78
CA GLY A 90 -15.65 16.91 -50.63
C GLY A 90 -15.42 17.72 -49.37
N VAL A 91 -16.50 18.26 -48.80
CA VAL A 91 -16.61 18.94 -47.50
C VAL A 91 -15.57 18.49 -46.46
N PRO A 92 -14.98 19.42 -45.68
CA PRO A 92 -14.13 19.01 -44.57
C PRO A 92 -14.97 18.24 -43.56
N PHE A 93 -14.70 16.94 -43.44
CA PHE A 93 -15.09 16.16 -42.28
C PHE A 93 -14.31 16.75 -41.11
N VAL A 94 -14.99 17.60 -40.33
CA VAL A 94 -14.52 18.00 -39.01
C VAL A 94 -14.54 16.73 -38.18
N ALA A 95 -13.38 16.07 -38.07
CA ALA A 95 -13.19 15.05 -37.07
C ALA A 95 -13.45 15.73 -35.72
N GLU A 96 -14.54 15.33 -35.04
CA GLU A 96 -14.70 15.65 -33.63
C GLU A 96 -13.40 15.27 -32.92
N PRO A 97 -12.85 16.14 -32.06
CA PRO A 97 -11.68 15.76 -31.30
C PRO A 97 -12.09 14.54 -30.47
N TYR A 98 -11.39 13.43 -30.70
CA TYR A 98 -11.40 12.28 -29.79
C TYR A 98 -11.04 12.84 -28.42
N PHE A 99 -12.06 13.07 -27.58
CA PHE A 99 -11.88 13.33 -26.17
C PHE A 99 -11.30 12.03 -25.60
N LEU A 100 -9.98 12.03 -25.45
CA LEU A 100 -9.24 10.96 -24.80
C LEU A 100 -9.87 10.73 -23.42
N GLN A 101 -10.37 9.52 -23.26
CA GLN A 101 -10.99 8.94 -22.07
C GLN A 101 -9.92 8.69 -20.98
N GLU A 102 -9.01 9.64 -20.77
CA GLU A 102 -7.81 9.51 -19.92
C GLU A 102 -8.04 10.01 -18.48
N THR A 103 -9.09 10.78 -18.21
CA THR A 103 -9.32 11.35 -16.87
C THR A 103 -9.86 10.34 -15.86
N GLY A 104 -10.68 9.37 -16.28
CA GLY A 104 -11.37 8.44 -15.37
C GLY A 104 -10.56 7.23 -14.88
N GLN A 105 -9.43 6.91 -15.52
CA GLN A 105 -8.49 5.89 -15.02
C GLN A 105 -7.57 6.49 -13.96
N ASP A 106 -7.05 7.69 -14.22
CA ASP A 106 -6.21 8.43 -13.28
C ASP A 106 -6.96 8.76 -11.97
N GLU A 107 -8.23 9.17 -12.06
CA GLU A 107 -9.05 9.42 -10.86
C GLU A 107 -9.30 8.17 -10.00
N ARG A 108 -9.59 7.02 -10.63
CA ARG A 108 -9.77 5.74 -9.89
C ARG A 108 -8.48 5.26 -9.25
N GLU A 109 -7.35 5.44 -9.94
CA GLU A 109 -6.06 5.10 -9.38
C GLU A 109 -5.67 6.04 -8.23
N LYS A 110 -5.93 7.35 -8.35
CA LYS A 110 -5.78 8.33 -7.27
C LYS A 110 -6.65 7.97 -6.07
N GLU A 111 -7.92 7.64 -6.29
CA GLU A 111 -8.85 7.19 -5.24
C GLU A 111 -8.29 5.96 -4.50
N ARG A 112 -7.82 4.96 -5.25
CA ARG A 112 -7.21 3.76 -4.69
C ARG A 112 -5.96 4.05 -3.88
N LYS A 113 -5.03 4.86 -4.41
CA LYS A 113 -3.79 5.25 -3.72
C LYS A 113 -4.10 6.00 -2.43
N ALA A 114 -5.05 6.93 -2.46
CA ALA A 114 -5.47 7.68 -1.27
C ALA A 114 -6.09 6.77 -0.21
N ALA A 115 -7.00 5.87 -0.61
CA ALA A 115 -7.62 4.91 0.30
C ALA A 115 -6.59 3.93 0.90
N ASP A 116 -5.62 3.46 0.10
CA ASP A 116 -4.56 2.55 0.55
C ASP A 116 -3.60 3.27 1.51
N ALA A 117 -3.21 4.51 1.22
CA ALA A 117 -2.37 5.32 2.10
C ALA A 117 -3.05 5.58 3.45
N ALA A 118 -4.35 5.92 3.44
CA ALA A 118 -5.12 6.14 4.66
C ALA A 118 -5.23 4.87 5.52
N LEU A 119 -5.46 3.71 4.89
CA LEU A 119 -5.50 2.42 5.60
C LEU A 119 -4.14 2.09 6.23
N LYS A 120 -3.05 2.19 5.45
CA LYS A 120 -1.70 1.93 5.98
C LYS A 120 -1.36 2.85 7.15
N ALA A 121 -1.66 4.14 7.04
CA ALA A 121 -1.43 5.11 8.10
C ALA A 121 -2.20 4.76 9.38
N LEU A 122 -3.46 4.32 9.26
CA LEU A 122 -4.21 3.81 10.40
C LEU A 122 -3.52 2.58 11.01
N LEU A 123 -3.22 1.56 10.22
CA LEU A 123 -2.66 0.30 10.73
C LEU A 123 -1.30 0.51 11.40
N ILE A 124 -0.42 1.32 10.82
CA ILE A 124 0.87 1.69 11.42
C ILE A 124 0.64 2.44 12.73
N GLY A 125 -0.33 3.35 12.77
CA GLY A 125 -0.64 4.14 13.98
C GLY A 125 -1.28 3.34 15.12
N GLU A 126 -2.07 2.31 14.80
CA GLU A 126 -2.78 1.50 15.80
C GLU A 126 -2.01 0.25 16.24
N GLU A 127 -1.31 -0.41 15.32
CA GLU A 127 -0.58 -1.66 15.60
C GLU A 127 0.90 -1.40 15.93
N GLY A 128 1.45 -0.27 15.45
CA GLY A 128 2.87 0.03 15.53
C GLY A 128 3.69 -0.74 14.49
N ASN A 129 4.92 -0.28 14.22
CA ASN A 129 5.90 -1.03 13.43
C ASN A 129 6.94 -1.61 14.38
N VAL A 130 6.77 -2.88 14.77
CA VAL A 130 7.60 -3.54 15.78
C VAL A 130 8.65 -4.45 15.09
N PRO A 131 9.91 -4.04 14.97
CA PRO A 131 10.90 -4.79 14.17
C PRO A 131 11.37 -6.09 14.83
N HIS A 132 10.94 -6.43 16.03
CA HIS A 132 11.28 -7.67 16.75
C HIS A 132 10.07 -8.58 16.94
N MET A 133 10.34 -9.87 17.20
CA MET A 133 9.30 -10.84 17.55
C MET A 133 8.72 -10.56 18.93
N TYR A 134 7.41 -10.57 19.05
CA TYR A 134 6.68 -10.48 20.31
C TYR A 134 5.52 -11.49 20.33
N LEU A 135 4.90 -11.71 21.50
CA LEU A 135 3.64 -12.45 21.59
C LEU A 135 2.48 -11.47 21.64
N ASP A 136 1.48 -11.67 20.79
CA ASP A 136 0.25 -10.90 20.83
C ASP A 136 -0.62 -11.29 22.05
N THR A 137 -1.81 -10.69 22.15
CA THR A 137 -2.71 -10.95 23.28
C THR A 137 -3.24 -12.38 23.35
N VAL A 138 -3.15 -13.16 22.28
CA VAL A 138 -3.59 -14.57 22.22
C VAL A 138 -2.41 -15.56 22.24
N GLY A 139 -1.18 -15.06 22.28
CA GLY A 139 0.04 -15.88 22.38
C GLY A 139 0.63 -16.29 21.03
N ASP A 140 0.22 -15.63 19.94
CA ASP A 140 0.80 -15.86 18.62
C ASP A 140 2.05 -14.98 18.42
N VAL A 141 3.09 -15.55 17.81
CA VAL A 141 4.32 -14.80 17.49
C VAL A 141 4.02 -13.80 16.38
N THR A 142 4.28 -12.54 16.66
CA THR A 142 3.94 -11.41 15.80
C THR A 142 5.14 -10.47 15.67
N TYR A 143 5.23 -9.73 14.56
CA TYR A 143 6.25 -8.71 14.30
C TYR A 143 5.77 -7.72 13.24
N CYS A 144 6.57 -6.70 12.96
CA CYS A 144 6.26 -5.59 12.06
C CYS A 144 4.92 -4.93 12.42
N VAL A 145 4.08 -4.64 11.42
CA VAL A 145 2.74 -4.08 11.61
C VAL A 145 1.75 -5.22 11.77
N GLY A 146 1.74 -5.85 12.95
CA GLY A 146 0.78 -6.92 13.28
C GLY A 146 0.87 -8.17 12.41
N HIS A 147 2.03 -8.45 11.79
CA HIS A 147 2.22 -9.67 11.00
C HIS A 147 2.40 -10.86 11.91
N ARG A 148 1.42 -11.78 11.86
CA ARG A 148 1.43 -13.01 12.66
C ARG A 148 2.11 -14.14 11.90
N SER A 149 3.13 -14.73 12.52
CA SER A 149 3.80 -15.92 12.02
C SER A 149 3.13 -17.19 12.56
N ALA A 150 2.66 -18.06 11.68
CA ALA A 150 2.06 -19.33 12.06
C ALA A 150 3.10 -20.37 12.50
N SER A 151 4.36 -20.22 12.08
CA SER A 151 5.43 -21.15 12.42
C SER A 151 6.82 -20.52 12.37
N PRO A 152 7.84 -21.15 12.99
CA PRO A 152 9.23 -20.73 12.84
C PRO A 152 9.70 -20.69 11.38
N GLU A 153 9.21 -21.60 10.54
CA GLU A 153 9.55 -21.70 9.12
C GLU A 153 9.12 -20.46 8.34
N GLU A 154 7.97 -19.90 8.67
CA GLU A 154 7.44 -18.66 8.09
C GLU A 154 8.27 -17.47 8.53
N ALA A 155 8.53 -17.33 9.83
CA ALA A 155 9.39 -16.28 10.37
C ALA A 155 10.78 -16.28 9.70
N ALA A 156 11.38 -17.45 9.50
CA ALA A 156 12.70 -17.56 8.88
C ALA A 156 12.74 -17.34 7.36
N ARG A 157 11.61 -17.00 6.71
CA ARG A 157 11.61 -16.46 5.34
C ARG A 157 11.92 -14.97 5.31
N CYS A 158 11.78 -14.28 6.45
CA CYS A 158 12.11 -12.86 6.56
C CYS A 158 13.61 -12.65 6.79
N PRO A 159 14.19 -11.53 6.32
CA PRO A 159 15.61 -11.23 6.46
C PRO A 159 15.89 -10.62 7.84
N TRP A 160 16.00 -11.47 8.86
CA TRP A 160 16.33 -11.04 10.22
C TRP A 160 17.80 -10.65 10.32
N TYR A 161 18.08 -9.46 10.83
CA TYR A 161 19.44 -9.00 11.09
C TYR A 161 19.67 -8.91 12.59
N LYS A 162 20.90 -9.18 13.01
CA LYS A 162 21.34 -8.86 14.36
C LYS A 162 21.42 -7.34 14.51
N GLU A 163 20.84 -6.83 15.59
CA GLU A 163 20.97 -5.43 16.00
C GLU A 163 22.40 -5.14 16.43
N VAL A 164 23.02 -4.13 15.80
CA VAL A 164 24.38 -3.68 16.11
C VAL A 164 24.31 -2.20 16.46
N SER A 165 24.78 -1.87 17.67
CA SER A 165 24.83 -0.48 18.17
C SER A 165 23.48 0.25 18.15
N GLY A 166 22.36 -0.47 18.35
CA GLY A 166 21.01 0.08 18.33
C GLY A 166 20.50 0.42 16.92
N SER A 167 21.13 -0.13 15.88
CA SER A 167 20.72 0.03 14.49
C SER A 167 20.64 -1.31 13.77
N VAL A 168 19.71 -1.40 12.81
CA VAL A 168 19.57 -2.57 11.93
C VAL A 168 20.44 -2.33 10.71
N GLU A 169 21.71 -2.75 10.78
CA GLU A 169 22.61 -2.69 9.64
C GLU A 169 22.30 -3.84 8.67
N ARG A 170 21.95 -3.51 7.42
CA ARG A 170 21.72 -4.49 6.33
C ARG A 170 23.03 -5.07 5.78
N ASP A 171 23.97 -5.38 6.66
CA ASP A 171 25.17 -6.14 6.33
C ASP A 171 24.83 -7.64 6.28
N ARG A 172 25.33 -8.33 5.25
CA ARG A 172 25.19 -9.80 5.12
C ARG A 172 25.87 -10.53 6.28
N THR A 173 26.88 -9.95 6.92
CA THR A 173 27.53 -10.53 8.10
C THR A 173 26.61 -10.52 9.33
N ASN A 174 25.64 -9.61 9.38
CA ASN A 174 24.65 -9.50 10.44
C ASN A 174 23.35 -10.24 10.14
N LEU A 175 23.18 -10.78 8.93
CA LEU A 175 22.01 -11.57 8.56
C LEU A 175 21.99 -12.88 9.37
N ALA A 176 20.93 -13.07 10.15
CA ALA A 176 20.75 -14.27 10.95
C ALA A 176 20.45 -15.49 10.06
N ASP A 177 21.09 -16.61 10.37
CA ASP A 177 20.74 -17.88 9.76
C ASP A 177 19.37 -18.39 10.25
N ARG A 178 18.85 -19.39 9.51
CA ARG A 178 17.53 -19.98 9.76
C ARG A 178 17.41 -20.61 11.15
N ASP A 179 18.47 -21.23 11.66
CA ASP A 179 18.44 -21.91 12.96
C ASP A 179 18.36 -20.90 14.11
N ARG A 180 19.06 -19.76 13.98
CA ARG A 180 18.97 -18.65 14.94
C ARG A 180 17.57 -18.05 14.99
N VAL A 181 16.92 -17.88 13.84
CA VAL A 181 15.53 -17.41 13.78
C VAL A 181 14.57 -18.44 14.42
N PHE A 182 14.79 -19.74 14.18
CA PHE A 182 13.98 -20.80 14.78
C PHE A 182 14.10 -20.83 16.30
N GLN A 183 15.33 -20.75 16.81
CA GLN A 183 15.59 -20.70 18.25
C GLN A 183 14.93 -19.48 18.89
N THR A 184 15.05 -18.30 18.24
CA THR A 184 14.42 -17.07 18.71
C THR A 184 12.90 -17.20 18.74
N HIS A 185 12.28 -17.68 17.67
CA HIS A 185 10.83 -17.88 17.61
C HIS A 185 10.35 -18.82 18.73
N ARG A 186 11.00 -19.97 18.90
CA ARG A 186 10.65 -20.93 19.94
C ARG A 186 10.86 -20.36 21.34
N TYR A 187 11.93 -19.58 21.55
CA TYR A 187 12.17 -18.90 22.82
C TYR A 187 11.06 -17.89 23.13
N VAL A 188 10.71 -17.03 22.17
CA VAL A 188 9.62 -16.04 22.33
C VAL A 188 8.30 -16.74 22.69
N GLN A 189 7.99 -17.89 22.10
CA GLN A 189 6.80 -18.69 22.44
C GLN A 189 6.76 -19.19 23.90
N THR A 190 7.89 -19.22 24.61
CA THR A 190 7.92 -19.61 26.03
C THR A 190 7.64 -18.46 27.00
N LEU A 191 7.59 -17.22 26.49
CA LEU A 191 7.42 -16.02 27.30
C LEU A 191 5.95 -15.79 27.67
N PRO A 192 5.68 -15.05 28.76
CA PRO A 192 4.30 -14.71 29.14
C PRO A 192 3.65 -13.74 28.14
N TYR A 193 2.35 -13.90 27.91
CA TYR A 193 1.55 -13.08 26.98
C TYR A 193 0.21 -12.67 27.60
N GLY A 194 -0.53 -11.82 26.87
CA GLY A 194 -1.85 -11.30 27.27
C GLY A 194 -1.87 -9.79 27.40
N GLN A 195 -3.00 -9.21 27.83
CA GLN A 195 -3.22 -7.75 27.84
C GLN A 195 -2.20 -6.94 28.66
N ASN A 196 -1.44 -7.58 29.55
CA ASN A 196 -0.42 -6.92 30.38
C ASN A 196 0.99 -6.95 29.75
N TYR A 197 1.16 -7.63 28.62
CA TYR A 197 2.45 -7.84 27.97
C TYR A 197 2.40 -7.23 26.57
N GLY A 198 2.78 -5.96 26.46
CA GLY A 198 2.86 -5.25 25.18
C GLY A 198 4.14 -5.62 24.42
N ALA A 199 4.22 -5.25 23.14
CA ALA A 199 5.36 -5.52 22.28
C ALA A 199 6.71 -5.04 22.86
N GLY A 200 6.73 -3.90 23.57
CA GLY A 200 7.93 -3.38 24.22
C GLY A 200 8.51 -4.30 25.31
N THR A 201 7.69 -5.16 25.92
CA THR A 201 8.16 -6.16 26.91
C THR A 201 9.08 -7.22 26.29
N PHE A 202 9.07 -7.34 24.97
CA PHE A 202 9.83 -8.34 24.22
C PHE A 202 11.08 -7.78 23.53
N GLU A 203 11.30 -6.47 23.56
CA GLU A 203 12.36 -5.79 22.81
C GLU A 203 13.77 -6.28 23.20
N ASP A 204 14.00 -6.51 24.48
CA ASP A 204 15.26 -6.99 25.05
C ASP A 204 15.40 -8.53 25.04
N LYS A 205 14.39 -9.26 24.53
CA LYS A 205 14.36 -10.73 24.53
C LYS A 205 15.10 -11.34 23.35
N SER A 206 15.34 -10.57 22.30
CA SER A 206 16.13 -10.98 21.16
C SER A 206 16.89 -9.79 20.60
N ASP A 207 18.05 -10.05 20.02
CA ASP A 207 18.82 -9.10 19.23
C ASP A 207 18.42 -9.11 17.75
N LEU A 208 17.45 -9.93 17.34
CA LEU A 208 17.01 -9.98 15.95
C LEU A 208 16.01 -8.86 15.65
N ARG A 209 16.24 -8.19 14.53
CA ARG A 209 15.42 -7.10 14.01
C ARG A 209 15.17 -7.27 12.52
N LEU A 210 13.98 -6.93 12.08
CA LEU A 210 13.67 -6.69 10.68
C LEU A 210 13.91 -5.22 10.33
N PRO A 211 14.40 -4.90 9.12
CA PRO A 211 14.50 -3.52 8.67
C PRO A 211 13.12 -2.85 8.67
N PRO A 212 12.98 -1.60 9.16
CA PRO A 212 11.67 -0.95 9.25
C PRO A 212 10.93 -0.81 7.92
N ASP A 213 11.66 -0.61 6.81
CA ASP A 213 11.13 -0.56 5.45
C ASP A 213 10.67 -1.94 4.95
N TYR A 214 11.39 -3.02 5.30
CA TYR A 214 10.92 -4.39 5.04
C TYR A 214 9.58 -4.67 5.74
N CYS A 215 9.38 -4.14 6.95
CA CYS A 215 8.11 -4.28 7.65
C CYS A 215 6.94 -3.58 6.94
N LEU A 216 7.21 -2.47 6.24
CA LEU A 216 6.21 -1.80 5.41
C LEU A 216 5.88 -2.63 4.16
N ASP A 217 6.90 -3.18 3.50
CA ASP A 217 6.69 -4.10 2.37
C ASP A 217 5.91 -5.35 2.79
N LEU A 218 6.17 -5.87 3.99
CA LEU A 218 5.44 -7.01 4.55
C LEU A 218 3.97 -6.68 4.79
N LEU A 219 3.67 -5.50 5.36
CA LEU A 219 2.30 -5.02 5.48
C LEU A 219 1.59 -4.95 4.13
N GLU A 220 2.26 -4.46 3.08
CA GLU A 220 1.66 -4.42 1.74
C GLU A 220 1.32 -5.81 1.20
N ARG A 221 2.20 -6.79 1.43
CA ARG A 221 1.97 -8.19 1.03
C ARG A 221 0.78 -8.79 1.78
N ASP A 222 0.69 -8.57 3.10
CA ASP A 222 -0.41 -9.05 3.92
C ASP A 222 -1.75 -8.45 3.47
N LEU A 223 -1.78 -7.14 3.21
CA LEU A 223 -2.98 -6.46 2.69
C LEU A 223 -3.36 -6.99 1.30
N ALA A 224 -2.38 -7.24 0.43
CA ALA A 224 -2.64 -7.79 -0.89
C ALA A 224 -3.17 -9.23 -0.83
N GLU A 225 -2.67 -10.07 0.06
CA GLU A 225 -3.18 -11.43 0.28
C GLU A 225 -4.61 -11.42 0.82
N ARG A 226 -4.87 -10.63 1.86
CA ARG A 226 -6.20 -10.49 2.44
C ARG A 226 -7.21 -9.94 1.44
N ARG A 227 -6.83 -8.95 0.63
CA ARG A 227 -7.64 -8.43 -0.48
C ARG A 227 -7.99 -9.53 -1.49
N ARG A 228 -7.02 -10.35 -1.91
CA ARG A 228 -7.26 -11.49 -2.80
C ARG A 228 -8.21 -12.52 -2.18
N ASN A 229 -8.12 -12.75 -0.88
CA ASN A 229 -9.02 -13.67 -0.18
C ASN A 229 -10.44 -13.11 -0.09
N LEU A 230 -10.61 -11.85 0.32
CA LEU A 230 -11.91 -11.18 0.37
C LEU A 230 -12.56 -11.08 -1.01
N GLN A 231 -11.78 -10.82 -2.07
CA GLN A 231 -12.29 -10.81 -3.43
C GLN A 231 -12.91 -12.16 -3.85
N LYS A 232 -12.42 -13.28 -3.31
CA LYS A 232 -12.94 -14.62 -3.60
C LYS A 232 -14.16 -15.00 -2.75
N THR A 233 -14.23 -14.50 -1.52
CA THR A 233 -15.18 -15.03 -0.52
C THR A 233 -16.26 -14.04 -0.10
N PHE A 234 -16.05 -12.75 -0.30
CA PHE A 234 -16.96 -11.70 0.15
C PHE A 234 -17.87 -11.23 -1.01
N PRO A 235 -19.20 -11.18 -0.81
CA PRO A 235 -20.14 -10.84 -1.88
C PRO A 235 -19.91 -9.42 -2.40
N ASN A 236 -19.98 -9.25 -3.73
CA ASN A 236 -19.86 -7.97 -4.42
C ASN A 236 -18.56 -7.19 -4.09
N TYR A 237 -17.49 -7.87 -3.66
CA TYR A 237 -16.23 -7.21 -3.31
C TYR A 237 -15.59 -6.48 -4.49
N ASP A 238 -15.67 -7.05 -5.69
CA ASP A 238 -15.22 -6.44 -6.94
C ASP A 238 -16.04 -5.21 -7.35
N LYS A 239 -17.29 -5.14 -6.89
CA LYS A 239 -18.19 -3.99 -7.07
C LYS A 239 -17.96 -2.88 -6.05
N MET A 240 -17.17 -3.11 -5.00
CA MET A 240 -16.87 -2.10 -4.00
C MET A 240 -15.81 -1.12 -4.49
N SER A 241 -16.03 0.17 -4.25
CA SER A 241 -14.97 1.19 -4.32
C SER A 241 -13.80 0.88 -3.36
N PRO A 242 -12.60 1.44 -3.60
CA PRO A 242 -11.45 1.25 -2.70
C PRO A 242 -11.73 1.59 -1.24
N TYR A 243 -12.58 2.58 -0.96
CA TYR A 243 -12.96 2.94 0.41
C TYR A 243 -13.75 1.84 1.12
N LEU A 244 -14.72 1.22 0.45
CA LEU A 244 -15.48 0.08 1.03
C LEU A 244 -14.57 -1.14 1.20
N GLN A 245 -13.75 -1.44 0.18
CA GLN A 245 -12.80 -2.55 0.23
C GLN A 245 -11.82 -2.40 1.40
N ASN A 246 -11.27 -1.21 1.60
CA ASN A 246 -10.30 -0.96 2.66
C ASN A 246 -10.95 -0.90 4.05
N SER A 247 -12.21 -0.47 4.15
CA SER A 247 -12.96 -0.50 5.41
C SER A 247 -13.27 -1.93 5.85
N LEU A 248 -13.60 -2.81 4.90
CA LEU A 248 -13.74 -4.25 5.16
C LEU A 248 -12.39 -4.89 5.51
N LEU A 249 -11.34 -4.52 4.78
CA LEU A 249 -9.98 -5.03 4.96
C LEU A 249 -9.44 -4.67 6.34
N GLU A 250 -9.69 -3.45 6.83
CA GLU A 250 -9.31 -3.00 8.17
C GLU A 250 -9.94 -3.87 9.26
N VAL A 251 -11.22 -4.19 9.12
CA VAL A 251 -11.93 -5.06 10.07
C VAL A 251 -11.36 -6.47 10.01
N ASN A 252 -11.15 -6.99 8.80
CA ASN A 252 -10.57 -8.32 8.60
C ASN A 252 -9.14 -8.41 9.15
N PHE A 253 -8.36 -7.34 9.02
CA PHE A 253 -7.01 -7.26 9.56
C PHE A 253 -7.01 -7.41 11.08
N ASN A 254 -7.91 -6.68 11.74
CA ASN A 254 -7.94 -6.56 13.19
C ASN A 254 -8.52 -7.75 13.94
N ILE A 255 -9.67 -8.25 13.48
CA ILE A 255 -10.38 -9.34 14.18
C ILE A 255 -10.33 -10.67 13.42
N GLY A 256 -9.69 -10.69 12.25
CA GLY A 256 -9.61 -11.87 11.41
C GLY A 256 -10.92 -12.17 10.70
N ASN A 257 -11.45 -13.38 10.94
CA ASN A 257 -12.51 -13.95 10.14
C ASN A 257 -13.83 -13.15 10.20
N ILE A 258 -14.26 -12.64 9.04
CA ILE A 258 -15.57 -12.04 8.81
C ILE A 258 -16.36 -13.07 8.01
N SER A 259 -17.31 -13.74 8.65
CA SER A 259 -18.12 -14.81 8.05
C SER A 259 -19.61 -14.47 8.10
N PRO A 260 -20.44 -15.03 7.21
CA PRO A 260 -21.88 -14.70 7.18
C PRO A 260 -22.61 -15.09 8.45
N GLU A 261 -22.15 -16.10 9.18
CA GLU A 261 -22.74 -16.52 10.46
C GLU A 261 -22.48 -15.50 11.57
N LYS A 262 -21.29 -14.89 11.57
CA LYS A 262 -20.89 -13.91 12.59
C LYS A 262 -21.29 -12.48 12.22
N TRP A 263 -21.39 -12.18 10.92
CA TRP A 263 -21.68 -10.84 10.37
C TRP A 263 -22.85 -10.87 9.38
N PRO A 264 -24.03 -11.42 9.73
CA PRO A 264 -25.13 -11.61 8.79
C PRO A 264 -25.63 -10.29 8.20
N GLY A 265 -25.71 -9.23 9.01
CA GLY A 265 -26.13 -7.90 8.55
C GLY A 265 -25.15 -7.27 7.57
N LEU A 266 -23.84 -7.49 7.75
CA LEU A 266 -22.81 -7.01 6.84
C LEU A 266 -22.91 -7.69 5.47
N TYR A 267 -23.07 -9.02 5.47
CA TYR A 267 -23.22 -9.80 4.24
C TYR A 267 -24.51 -9.44 3.49
N LYS A 268 -25.61 -9.26 4.22
CA LYS A 268 -26.88 -8.80 3.65
C LYS A 268 -26.72 -7.43 2.98
N ALA A 269 -26.15 -6.45 3.70
CA ALA A 269 -25.94 -5.11 3.15
C ALA A 269 -25.03 -5.11 1.92
N ALA A 270 -24.00 -5.96 1.89
CA ALA A 270 -23.14 -6.10 0.72
C ALA A 270 -23.87 -6.71 -0.49
N GLN A 271 -24.73 -7.70 -0.27
CA GLN A 271 -25.56 -8.29 -1.34
C GLN A 271 -26.56 -7.27 -1.90
N GLU A 272 -27.18 -6.50 -1.02
CA GLU A 272 -28.15 -5.44 -1.36
C GLU A 272 -27.47 -4.15 -1.87
N LYS A 273 -26.13 -4.10 -1.86
CA LYS A 273 -25.31 -2.92 -2.20
C LYS A 273 -25.70 -1.66 -1.37
N ASP A 274 -26.19 -1.85 -0.15
CA ASP A 274 -26.56 -0.79 0.78
C ASP A 274 -25.33 -0.28 1.54
N VAL A 275 -24.79 0.86 1.10
CA VAL A 275 -23.59 1.49 1.68
C VAL A 275 -23.80 1.84 3.15
N GLU A 276 -24.94 2.41 3.53
CA GLU A 276 -25.15 2.90 4.89
C GLU A 276 -25.23 1.73 5.88
N SER A 277 -26.03 0.71 5.53
CA SER A 277 -26.12 -0.51 6.33
C SER A 277 -24.79 -1.24 6.37
N PHE A 278 -24.05 -1.29 5.25
CA PHE A 278 -22.72 -1.91 5.21
C PHE A 278 -21.76 -1.24 6.19
N CYS A 279 -21.64 0.08 6.14
CA CYS A 279 -20.74 0.83 7.02
C CYS A 279 -21.14 0.72 8.51
N LYS A 280 -22.44 0.76 8.82
CA LYS A 280 -22.95 0.54 10.18
C LYS A 280 -22.59 -0.85 10.70
N ASN A 281 -22.70 -1.87 9.86
CA ASN A 281 -22.40 -3.25 10.23
C ASN A 281 -20.91 -3.54 10.36
N LEU A 282 -20.00 -2.63 10.00
CA LEU A 282 -18.56 -2.76 10.27
C LEU A 282 -18.16 -2.31 11.69
N HIS A 283 -19.10 -1.78 12.48
CA HIS A 283 -18.82 -1.33 13.84
C HIS A 283 -18.54 -2.51 14.79
N ARG A 284 -17.42 -2.44 15.52
CA ARG A 284 -17.02 -3.45 16.51
C ARG A 284 -17.37 -3.04 17.93
N LYS A 285 -17.46 -4.00 18.84
CA LYS A 285 -17.62 -3.72 20.28
C LYS A 285 -16.43 -2.91 20.80
N THR A 286 -16.72 -1.89 21.60
CA THR A 286 -15.72 -1.03 22.26
C THR A 286 -15.33 -1.52 23.65
N THR A 287 -15.96 -2.59 24.13
CA THR A 287 -15.69 -3.21 25.43
C THR A 287 -15.49 -4.71 25.29
N ASP A 288 -14.68 -5.28 26.18
CA ASP A 288 -14.53 -6.74 26.30
C ASP A 288 -15.76 -7.40 26.94
N SER A 289 -15.71 -8.72 27.15
CA SER A 289 -16.79 -9.49 27.77
C SER A 289 -17.08 -9.11 29.22
N LYS A 290 -16.19 -8.36 29.88
CA LYS A 290 -16.33 -7.87 31.26
C LYS A 290 -16.71 -6.40 31.30
N GLY A 291 -16.97 -5.76 30.16
CA GLY A 291 -17.31 -4.35 30.07
C GLY A 291 -16.12 -3.40 30.16
N LYS A 292 -14.88 -3.90 30.14
CA LYS A 292 -13.68 -3.05 30.14
C LYS A 292 -13.47 -2.43 28.77
N PRO A 293 -13.17 -1.12 28.66
CA PRO A 293 -12.88 -0.48 27.38
C PRO A 293 -11.71 -1.13 26.65
N ILE A 294 -11.87 -1.32 25.34
CA ILE A 294 -10.80 -1.71 24.41
C ILE A 294 -10.22 -0.42 23.82
N ALA A 295 -8.99 -0.09 24.20
CA ALA A 295 -8.42 1.25 24.05
C ALA A 295 -8.48 1.83 22.62
N ASN A 296 -8.22 1.02 21.60
CA ASN A 296 -8.16 1.47 20.21
C ASN A 296 -9.47 1.32 19.42
N MET A 297 -10.47 0.61 19.96
CA MET A 297 -11.72 0.32 19.23
C MET A 297 -12.55 1.56 18.89
N PRO A 298 -12.75 2.54 19.79
CA PRO A 298 -13.50 3.76 19.45
C PRO A 298 -12.88 4.52 18.27
N LYS A 299 -11.54 4.67 18.27
CA LYS A 299 -10.81 5.36 17.20
C LYS A 299 -10.90 4.60 15.87
N ARG A 300 -10.68 3.29 15.90
CA ARG A 300 -10.80 2.41 14.73
C ARG A 300 -12.22 2.44 14.15
N ASN A 301 -13.26 2.36 15.00
CA ASN A 301 -14.65 2.45 14.55
C ASN A 301 -15.00 3.82 13.94
N ALA A 302 -14.51 4.92 14.52
CA ALA A 302 -14.74 6.26 13.99
C ALA A 302 -14.07 6.45 12.62
N TRP A 303 -12.80 6.06 12.51
CA TRP A 303 -12.09 6.08 11.23
C TRP A 303 -12.80 5.22 10.18
N ASN A 304 -13.20 4.01 10.56
CA ASN A 304 -13.81 3.06 9.63
C ASN A 304 -15.15 3.57 9.11
N LEU A 305 -15.99 4.17 9.96
CA LEU A 305 -17.24 4.78 9.53
C LEU A 305 -17.00 5.96 8.58
N GLU A 306 -16.09 6.87 8.95
CA GLU A 306 -15.76 8.04 8.12
C GLU A 306 -15.20 7.63 6.74
N ASN A 307 -14.31 6.64 6.73
CA ASN A 307 -13.71 6.13 5.50
C ASN A 307 -14.73 5.37 4.64
N CYS A 308 -15.53 4.50 5.25
CA CYS A 308 -16.51 3.67 4.56
C CYS A 308 -17.59 4.50 3.87
N LEU A 309 -18.08 5.58 4.50
CA LEU A 309 -19.13 6.43 3.93
C LEU A 309 -18.67 7.24 2.71
N LYS A 310 -17.36 7.32 2.42
CA LYS A 310 -16.82 7.86 1.16
C LYS A 310 -16.99 6.90 -0.02
N GLY A 311 -17.30 5.64 0.28
CA GLY A 311 -17.38 4.56 -0.68
C GLY A 311 -18.74 4.39 -1.36
N ARG A 312 -18.72 3.59 -2.42
CA ARG A 312 -19.89 3.23 -3.23
C ARG A 312 -19.76 1.80 -3.76
N PHE A 313 -20.89 1.19 -4.10
CA PHE A 313 -20.93 0.02 -4.97
C PHE A 313 -21.12 0.47 -6.42
N SER A 314 -20.47 -0.20 -7.37
CA SER A 314 -20.76 -0.05 -8.78
C SER A 314 -21.95 -0.92 -9.18
N ASP A 315 -22.61 -0.54 -10.28
CA ASP A 315 -23.68 -1.34 -10.87
C ASP A 315 -23.21 -2.72 -11.38
#